data_AF-D8LW41-F1
#
_entry.id   AF-D8LW41-F1
#
_cell.length_a   1.000
_cell.length_b   1.000
_cell.length_c   1.000
_cell.angle_alpha   90.00
_cell.angle_beta   90.00
_cell.angle_gamma   90.00
#
_symmetry.space_group_name_H-M   'P 1'
#
loop_
_entity.id
_entity.type
_entity.pdbx_description
1 polymer ?
#
loop_
_entity_poly.entity_id
_entity_poly.type
_entity_poly.pdbx_seq_one_letter_code
_entity_poly.pdbx_strand_id
1 'polypeptide(L)'
;MYPPRTTVLEGSSIKLPLRFFQSSSLKNALSPDRKNLSVWLLFAIFVLLTFHYLSDRDFSFLLTLSSIVGSFGFLLGLYKVVSSRSVQGLSVKSLILYGVVSLSRFFSILFSDSYLPYDRSGDWVYRCTEGVEVIAIAFLLYFSYRYKYTYYSFIDSFAGENRKKSCITIGLLLFSLLCLSIIIHPGLSQKQSIDVLWSFSHYVEAIAVYPQLTLFSRSRHGEIEGLTSHFVFSLAISRLFALLFWASCWRELNAGTRWLGSRYAGVSILLSQCIQIVLMGEYVYYYVKSYFSLLDTNSSLLNGTPLVLPVCRTSRED
;
A
#
# COMPACT_ATOMS: atom_id res chain seq x y z
N MET A 1 27.76 28.91 76.06
CA MET A 1 28.75 29.84 75.47
C MET A 1 28.74 29.58 73.97
N TYR A 2 27.98 30.38 73.21
CA TYR A 2 27.90 30.32 71.75
C TYR A 2 29.00 31.23 71.15
N PRO A 3 29.69 30.85 70.07
CA PRO A 3 30.43 31.81 69.25
C PRO A 3 29.51 32.47 68.20
N PRO A 4 29.87 33.68 67.71
CA PRO A 4 28.92 34.63 67.13
C PRO A 4 28.69 34.46 65.62
N ARG A 5 27.51 34.95 65.17
CA ARG A 5 27.13 35.16 63.77
C ARG A 5 28.05 36.18 63.10
N THR A 6 28.56 35.85 61.91
CA THR A 6 29.03 36.82 60.93
C THR A 6 27.93 37.07 59.89
N THR A 7 27.44 38.30 59.87
CA THR A 7 26.60 38.87 58.80
C THR A 7 27.48 39.33 57.65
N VAL A 8 27.23 38.83 56.44
CA VAL A 8 27.72 39.45 55.21
C VAL A 8 26.50 39.89 54.41
N LEU A 9 26.36 41.21 54.27
CA LEU A 9 25.37 41.86 53.41
C LEU A 9 25.96 42.10 52.01
N GLU A 10 25.08 41.88 51.03
CA GLU A 10 25.01 42.47 49.69
C GLU A 10 26.19 42.36 48.71
N GLY A 11 26.02 41.47 47.74
CA GLY A 11 26.42 41.69 46.35
C GLY A 11 25.17 41.72 45.47
N SER A 12 24.71 42.92 45.12
CA SER A 12 23.56 43.17 44.23
C SER A 12 23.91 42.81 42.78
N SER A 13 23.71 41.54 42.43
CA SER A 13 23.68 41.11 41.02
C SER A 13 22.24 41.27 40.51
N ILE A 14 22.01 42.32 39.72
CA ILE A 14 20.78 42.52 38.95
C ILE A 14 20.59 41.30 38.03
N LYS A 15 19.77 40.34 38.46
CA LYS A 15 19.28 39.26 37.59
C LYS A 15 18.16 39.85 36.72
N LEU A 16 18.53 40.34 35.54
CA LEU A 16 17.57 40.56 34.47
C LEU A 16 16.76 39.27 34.26
N PRO A 17 15.43 39.32 34.20
CA PRO A 17 14.66 38.19 33.72
C PRO A 17 14.92 38.08 32.23
N LEU A 18 15.92 37.30 31.84
CA LEU A 18 16.04 36.80 30.48
C LEU A 18 14.82 35.92 30.23
N ARG A 19 13.76 36.59 29.76
CA ARG A 19 12.53 35.98 29.29
C ARG A 19 12.90 34.80 28.41
N PHE A 20 12.40 33.65 28.84
CA PHE A 20 12.07 32.49 28.02
C PHE A 20 11.74 32.90 26.58
N PHE A 21 12.72 32.79 25.70
CA PHE A 21 12.53 32.57 24.27
C PHE A 21 13.27 31.31 23.87
N GLN A 22 13.16 30.27 24.69
CA GLN A 22 13.77 28.97 24.44
C GLN A 22 12.80 28.09 23.65
N SER A 23 12.87 28.18 22.32
CA SER A 23 12.61 27.09 21.35
C SER A 23 11.27 26.34 21.34
N SER A 24 10.31 26.62 22.23
CA SER A 24 9.06 25.86 22.33
C SER A 24 8.11 26.14 21.17
N SER A 25 8.07 27.38 20.67
CA SER A 25 7.18 27.75 19.56
C SER A 25 7.60 27.14 18.20
N LEU A 26 8.91 26.98 17.95
CA LEU A 26 9.42 26.33 16.74
C LEU A 26 9.32 24.80 16.78
N LYS A 27 9.44 24.19 17.96
CA LYS A 27 9.23 22.74 18.14
C LYS A 27 7.75 22.37 18.08
N ASN A 28 6.86 23.24 18.56
CA ASN A 28 5.41 23.04 18.47
C ASN A 28 4.84 23.37 17.08
N ALA A 29 5.58 24.11 16.23
CA ALA A 29 5.24 24.33 14.83
C ALA A 29 5.52 23.13 13.91
N LEU A 30 6.06 22.03 14.44
CA LEU A 30 6.36 20.78 13.73
C LEU A 30 5.60 19.61 14.38
N SER A 31 4.27 19.71 14.47
CA SER A 31 3.44 18.58 14.90
C SER A 31 3.53 17.41 13.90
N PRO A 32 3.36 16.15 14.34
CA PRO A 32 3.36 14.96 13.48
C PRO A 32 2.42 15.07 12.27
N ASP A 33 1.32 15.83 12.38
CA ASP A 33 0.38 16.09 11.27
C ASP A 33 1.00 16.86 10.09
N ARG A 34 1.97 17.76 10.33
CA ARG A 34 2.61 18.53 9.25
C ARG A 34 3.53 17.68 8.39
N LYS A 35 4.17 16.65 8.98
CA LYS A 35 5.01 15.71 8.24
C LYS A 35 4.17 14.84 7.31
N ASN A 36 3.04 14.34 7.81
CA ASN A 36 2.10 13.56 7.00
C ASN A 36 1.55 14.42 5.85
N LEU A 37 1.08 15.64 6.15
CA LEU A 37 0.59 16.57 5.11
C LEU A 37 1.67 16.88 4.07
N SER A 38 2.91 17.12 4.49
CA SER A 38 4.02 17.38 3.57
C SER A 38 4.29 16.21 2.63
N VAL A 39 4.22 14.96 3.11
CA VAL A 39 4.43 13.77 2.27
C VAL A 39 3.32 13.66 1.22
N TRP A 40 2.05 13.86 1.61
CA TRP A 40 0.93 13.84 0.68
C TRP A 40 0.96 14.98 -0.35
N LEU A 41 1.34 16.19 0.07
CA LEU A 41 1.51 17.33 -0.84
C LEU A 41 2.65 17.10 -1.83
N LEU A 42 3.80 16.59 -1.38
CA LEU A 42 4.91 16.23 -2.25
C LEU A 42 4.51 15.15 -3.26
N PHE A 43 3.75 14.14 -2.80
CA PHE A 43 3.22 13.10 -3.69
C PHE A 43 2.26 13.67 -4.73
N ALA A 44 1.33 14.56 -4.32
CA ALA A 44 0.40 15.21 -5.24
C ALA A 44 1.13 16.09 -6.27
N ILE A 45 2.13 16.85 -5.83
CA ILE A 45 2.98 17.64 -6.73
C ILE A 45 3.73 16.73 -7.70
N PHE A 46 4.30 15.62 -7.22
CA PHE A 46 4.98 14.64 -8.08
C PHE A 46 4.04 14.10 -9.17
N VAL A 47 2.83 13.67 -8.80
CA VAL A 47 1.81 13.20 -9.76
C VAL A 47 1.46 14.29 -10.78
N LEU A 48 1.24 15.53 -10.35
CA LEU A 48 0.93 16.65 -11.25
C LEU A 48 2.09 16.97 -12.19
N LEU A 49 3.33 16.93 -11.71
CA LEU A 49 4.51 17.14 -12.54
C LEU A 49 4.64 16.02 -13.58
N THR A 50 4.44 14.76 -13.19
CA THR A 50 4.43 13.64 -14.13
C THR A 50 3.35 13.82 -15.20
N PHE A 51 2.12 14.18 -14.80
CA PHE A 51 1.02 14.38 -15.73
C PHE A 51 1.28 15.55 -16.70
N HIS A 52 1.85 16.66 -16.23
CA HIS A 52 2.05 17.83 -17.07
C HIS A 52 3.27 17.78 -17.97
N TYR A 53 4.37 17.14 -17.53
CA TYR A 53 5.67 17.19 -18.20
C TYR A 53 6.11 15.85 -18.79
N LEU A 54 5.64 14.72 -18.27
CA LEU A 54 6.11 13.38 -18.65
C LEU A 54 5.03 12.52 -19.31
N SER A 55 3.80 13.03 -19.43
CA SER A 55 2.66 12.40 -20.07
C SER A 55 2.14 13.27 -21.20
N ASP A 56 1.57 12.61 -22.21
CA ASP A 56 0.88 13.23 -23.34
C ASP A 56 -0.57 13.64 -22.96
N ARG A 57 -0.96 13.42 -21.69
CA ARG A 57 -2.29 13.66 -21.12
C ARG A 57 -3.37 12.78 -21.72
N ASP A 58 -2.95 11.63 -22.24
CA ASP A 58 -3.83 10.62 -22.77
C ASP A 58 -4.42 9.74 -21.67
N PHE A 59 -5.52 9.07 -22.00
CA PHE A 59 -6.20 8.15 -21.09
C PHE A 59 -5.28 7.03 -20.57
N SER A 60 -4.30 6.62 -21.37
CA SER A 60 -3.29 5.62 -21.00
C SER A 60 -2.46 6.01 -19.78
N PHE A 61 -2.36 7.30 -19.45
CA PHE A 61 -1.72 7.76 -18.21
C PHE A 61 -2.35 7.16 -16.94
N LEU A 62 -3.63 6.76 -16.97
CA LEU A 62 -4.29 6.13 -15.81
C LEU A 62 -3.58 4.87 -15.33
N LEU A 63 -2.99 4.09 -16.24
CA LEU A 63 -2.22 2.91 -15.86
C LEU A 63 -0.89 3.30 -15.17
N THR A 64 -0.22 4.35 -15.68
CA THR A 64 0.95 4.94 -15.01
C THR A 64 0.60 5.49 -13.63
N LEU A 65 -0.52 6.22 -13.53
CA LEU A 65 -1.03 6.77 -12.28
C LEU A 65 -1.32 5.67 -11.25
N SER A 66 -1.95 4.57 -11.70
CA SER A 66 -2.12 3.37 -10.87
C SER A 66 -0.79 2.89 -10.28
N SER A 67 0.25 2.73 -11.11
CA SER A 67 1.57 2.27 -10.65
C SER A 67 2.24 3.27 -9.69
N ILE A 68 2.15 4.58 -9.95
CA ILE A 68 2.66 5.63 -9.05
C ILE A 68 1.98 5.56 -7.68
N VAL A 69 0.65 5.44 -7.64
CA VAL A 69 -0.10 5.37 -6.37
C VAL A 69 0.17 4.05 -5.63
N GLY A 70 0.29 2.94 -6.36
CA GLY A 70 0.58 1.62 -5.80
C GLY A 70 1.97 1.57 -5.15
N SER A 71 2.99 1.99 -5.89
CA SER A 71 4.37 2.09 -5.39
C SER A 71 4.49 3.05 -4.20
N PHE A 72 3.79 4.19 -4.23
CA PHE A 72 3.70 5.09 -3.07
C PHE A 72 3.11 4.41 -1.84
N GLY A 73 2.05 3.60 -2.01
CA GLY A 73 1.49 2.77 -0.95
C GLY A 73 2.56 1.87 -0.31
N PHE A 74 3.29 1.08 -1.11
CA PHE A 74 4.34 0.21 -0.58
C PHE A 74 5.47 0.98 0.11
N LEU A 75 5.83 2.17 -0.40
CA LEU A 75 6.80 3.05 0.26
C LEU A 75 6.30 3.56 1.62
N LEU A 76 5.00 3.88 1.76
CA LEU A 76 4.40 4.20 3.06
C LEU A 76 4.49 3.03 4.03
N GLY A 77 4.18 1.82 3.56
CA GLY A 77 4.33 0.59 4.34
C GLY A 77 5.78 0.37 4.78
N LEU A 78 6.74 0.59 3.88
CA LEU A 78 8.17 0.47 4.19
C LEU A 78 8.61 1.51 5.21
N TYR A 79 8.21 2.78 5.02
CA TYR A 79 8.47 3.87 5.95
C TYR A 79 7.94 3.56 7.36
N LYS A 80 6.72 3.02 7.43
CA LYS A 80 6.11 2.55 8.68
C LYS A 80 6.98 1.50 9.36
N VAL A 81 7.42 0.46 8.64
CA VAL A 81 8.20 -0.64 9.22
C VAL A 81 9.59 -0.16 9.68
N VAL A 82 10.25 0.69 8.90
CA VAL A 82 11.57 1.24 9.25
C VAL A 82 11.49 2.16 10.47
N SER A 83 10.45 3.01 10.52
CA SER A 83 10.28 4.00 11.60
C SER A 83 9.87 3.34 12.92
N SER A 84 8.93 2.39 12.88
CA SER A 84 8.43 1.68 14.06
C SER A 84 9.31 0.49 14.48
N ARG A 85 10.20 0.01 13.60
CA ARG A 85 10.97 -1.25 13.77
C ARG A 85 10.07 -2.44 14.09
N SER A 86 8.85 -2.45 13.55
CA SER A 86 7.82 -3.45 13.82
C SER A 86 6.99 -3.75 12.58
N VAL A 87 6.69 -5.03 12.36
CA VAL A 87 5.77 -5.50 11.31
C VAL A 87 4.37 -5.82 11.85
N GLN A 88 4.05 -5.35 13.06
CA GLN A 88 2.69 -5.42 13.59
C GLN A 88 1.71 -4.72 12.64
N GLY A 89 0.56 -5.35 12.38
CA GLY A 89 -0.46 -4.81 11.48
C GLY A 89 -0.24 -5.10 9.99
N LEU A 90 0.86 -5.76 9.59
CA LEU A 90 1.12 -6.16 8.21
C LEU A 90 1.03 -7.68 8.05
N SER A 91 0.36 -8.12 6.98
CA SER A 91 0.28 -9.51 6.57
C SER A 91 1.49 -9.85 5.70
N VAL A 92 2.36 -10.72 6.22
CA VAL A 92 3.49 -11.25 5.46
C VAL A 92 3.00 -12.10 4.28
N LYS A 93 1.84 -12.76 4.43
CA LYS A 93 1.24 -13.55 3.34
C LYS A 93 0.80 -12.67 2.18
N SER A 94 0.21 -11.50 2.45
CA SER A 94 -0.10 -10.50 1.42
C SER A 94 1.17 -9.97 0.75
N LEU A 95 2.21 -9.65 1.51
CA LEU A 95 3.50 -9.20 0.95
C LEU A 95 4.16 -10.25 0.05
N ILE A 96 4.06 -11.55 0.38
CA ILE A 96 4.56 -12.63 -0.49
C ILE A 96 3.78 -12.65 -1.81
N LEU A 97 2.45 -12.58 -1.76
CA LEU A 97 1.62 -12.57 -2.97
C LEU A 97 1.93 -11.34 -3.83
N TYR A 98 2.02 -10.15 -3.23
CA TYR A 98 2.41 -8.94 -3.95
C TYR A 98 3.84 -9.01 -4.51
N GLY A 99 4.78 -9.67 -3.82
CA GLY A 99 6.12 -9.93 -4.36
C GLY A 99 6.09 -10.80 -5.63
N VAL A 100 5.21 -11.80 -5.68
CA VAL A 100 4.99 -12.61 -6.89
C VAL A 100 4.37 -11.77 -8.01
N VAL A 101 3.37 -10.94 -7.67
CA VAL A 101 2.71 -10.02 -8.63
C VAL A 101 3.72 -9.06 -9.24
N SER A 102 4.44 -8.30 -8.39
CA SER A 102 5.34 -7.24 -8.83
C SER A 102 6.51 -7.81 -9.63
N LEU A 103 7.10 -8.93 -9.20
CA LEU A 103 8.16 -9.59 -9.96
C LEU A 103 7.67 -10.07 -11.33
N SER A 104 6.52 -10.77 -11.37
CA SER A 104 5.98 -11.30 -12.62
C SER A 104 5.69 -10.17 -13.61
N ARG A 105 5.05 -9.09 -13.13
CA ARG A 105 4.73 -7.92 -13.94
C ARG A 105 5.98 -7.19 -14.42
N PHE A 106 6.93 -6.93 -13.51
CA PHE A 106 8.16 -6.22 -13.83
C PHE A 106 8.98 -6.98 -14.89
N PHE A 107 9.10 -8.32 -14.76
CA PHE A 107 9.75 -9.12 -15.80
C PHE A 107 9.01 -9.06 -17.13
N SER A 108 7.67 -9.11 -17.15
CA SER A 108 6.91 -9.01 -18.40
C SER A 108 7.16 -7.69 -19.14
N ILE A 109 7.23 -6.56 -18.43
CA ILE A 109 7.45 -5.23 -19.03
C ILE A 109 8.92 -4.93 -19.36
N LEU A 110 9.86 -5.66 -18.74
CA LEU A 110 11.28 -5.57 -19.09
C LEU A 110 11.60 -6.29 -20.39
N PHE A 111 10.89 -7.38 -20.69
CA PHE A 111 11.14 -8.22 -21.86
C PHE A 111 10.17 -7.97 -23.03
N SER A 112 9.17 -7.10 -22.84
CA SER A 112 8.21 -6.72 -23.87
C SER A 112 7.58 -5.35 -23.60
N ASP A 113 7.42 -4.59 -24.69
CA ASP A 113 6.80 -3.26 -24.65
C ASP A 113 5.27 -3.34 -24.83
N SER A 114 4.74 -4.50 -25.17
CA SER A 114 3.34 -4.71 -25.55
C SER A 114 2.32 -4.46 -24.44
N TYR A 115 2.77 -4.36 -23.19
CA TYR A 115 1.94 -4.14 -22.00
C TYR A 115 2.23 -2.81 -21.30
N LEU A 116 3.05 -1.94 -21.92
CA LEU A 116 3.24 -0.59 -21.43
C LEU A 116 2.03 0.29 -21.76
N PRO A 117 1.74 1.31 -20.93
CA PRO A 117 0.88 2.41 -21.34
C PRO A 117 1.41 3.02 -22.65
N TYR A 118 0.52 3.32 -23.60
CA TYR A 118 0.91 3.97 -24.86
C TYR A 118 1.41 5.41 -24.69
N ASP A 119 1.03 6.05 -23.59
CA ASP A 119 1.47 7.40 -23.21
C ASP A 119 2.98 7.45 -22.98
N ARG A 120 3.65 8.57 -23.30
CA ARG A 120 5.09 8.78 -23.08
C ARG A 120 5.59 8.41 -21.68
N SER A 121 4.74 8.51 -20.66
CA SER A 121 5.07 8.13 -19.29
C SER A 121 5.30 6.61 -19.13
N GLY A 122 4.78 5.79 -20.05
CA GLY A 122 4.92 4.33 -20.05
C GLY A 122 6.37 3.86 -20.17
N ASP A 123 7.16 4.50 -21.04
CA ASP A 123 8.53 4.05 -21.34
C ASP A 123 9.48 4.10 -20.15
N TRP A 124 9.38 5.19 -19.38
CA TRP A 124 10.30 5.48 -18.28
C TRP A 124 9.60 5.47 -16.92
N VAL A 125 8.52 6.24 -16.76
CA VAL A 125 7.90 6.43 -15.45
C VAL A 125 7.27 5.13 -14.97
N TYR A 126 6.44 4.49 -15.80
CA TYR A 126 5.78 3.24 -15.43
C TYR A 126 6.78 2.12 -15.13
N ARG A 127 7.83 1.95 -15.95
CA ARG A 127 8.89 0.98 -15.67
C ARG A 127 9.63 1.27 -14.37
N CYS A 128 9.95 2.55 -14.11
CA CYS A 128 10.62 2.95 -12.87
C CYS A 128 9.74 2.69 -11.64
N THR A 129 8.44 3.00 -11.70
CA THR A 129 7.53 2.82 -10.56
C THR A 129 7.31 1.34 -10.24
N GLU A 130 7.15 0.49 -11.26
CA GLU A 130 7.09 -0.97 -11.08
C GLU A 130 8.40 -1.52 -10.49
N GLY A 131 9.56 -1.01 -10.91
CA GLY A 131 10.85 -1.37 -10.32
C GLY A 131 10.99 -0.94 -8.87
N VAL A 132 10.54 0.28 -8.54
CA VAL A 132 10.50 0.79 -7.16
C VAL A 132 9.58 -0.06 -6.29
N GLU A 133 8.43 -0.48 -6.82
CA GLU A 133 7.50 -1.38 -6.12
C GLU A 133 8.16 -2.73 -5.79
N VAL A 134 8.83 -3.36 -6.75
CA VAL A 134 9.60 -4.60 -6.52
C VAL A 134 10.63 -4.42 -5.41
N ILE A 135 11.40 -3.32 -5.44
CA ILE A 135 12.42 -3.03 -4.42
C ILE A 135 11.78 -2.80 -3.06
N ALA A 136 10.70 -2.02 -2.99
CA ALA A 136 9.99 -1.72 -1.76
C ALA A 136 9.43 -3.00 -1.11
N ILE A 137 8.81 -3.88 -1.89
CA ILE A 137 8.30 -5.17 -1.41
C ILE A 137 9.45 -6.09 -0.95
N ALA A 138 10.56 -6.13 -1.69
CA ALA A 138 11.74 -6.90 -1.28
C ALA A 138 12.28 -6.44 0.09
N PHE A 139 12.37 -5.14 0.32
CA PHE A 139 12.74 -4.59 1.63
C PHE A 139 11.70 -4.89 2.70
N LEU A 140 10.39 -4.80 2.40
CA LEU A 140 9.33 -5.16 3.33
C LEU A 140 9.42 -6.64 3.75
N LEU A 141 9.70 -7.55 2.81
CA LEU A 141 9.91 -8.97 3.09
C LEU A 141 11.18 -9.19 3.92
N TYR A 142 12.28 -8.51 3.60
CA TYR A 142 13.50 -8.52 4.41
C TYR A 142 13.25 -8.06 5.85
N PHE A 143 12.54 -6.94 6.05
CA PHE A 143 12.22 -6.44 7.38
C PHE A 143 11.19 -7.32 8.10
N SER A 144 10.29 -7.98 7.37
CA SER A 144 9.39 -8.99 7.94
C SER A 144 10.15 -10.17 8.52
N TYR A 145 11.25 -10.58 7.89
CA TYR A 145 12.16 -11.57 8.46
C TYR A 145 12.95 -11.01 9.64
N ARG A 146 13.50 -9.78 9.50
CA ARG A 146 14.32 -9.12 10.53
C ARG A 146 13.58 -8.84 11.83
N TYR A 147 12.29 -8.49 11.74
CA TYR A 147 11.41 -8.16 12.86
C TYR A 147 10.35 -9.25 13.11
N LYS A 148 10.64 -10.51 12.77
CA LYS A 148 9.73 -11.67 12.89
C LYS A 148 9.07 -11.83 14.28
N TYR A 149 9.68 -11.33 15.34
CA TYR A 149 9.14 -11.40 16.71
C TYR A 149 7.97 -10.43 16.95
N THR A 150 7.82 -9.41 16.11
CA THR A 150 6.68 -8.45 16.14
C THR A 150 5.52 -8.90 15.27
N TYR A 151 5.68 -10.01 14.54
CA TYR A 151 4.66 -10.55 13.63
C TYR A 151 3.73 -11.52 14.36
N TYR A 152 2.44 -11.19 14.40
CA TYR A 152 1.40 -12.02 15.01
C TYR A 152 0.79 -12.99 14.01
N SER A 153 1.46 -14.13 13.81
CA SER A 153 1.04 -15.14 12.82
C SER A 153 -0.35 -15.74 13.07
N PHE A 154 -0.84 -15.71 14.31
CA PHE A 154 -2.17 -16.23 14.66
C PHE A 154 -3.31 -15.32 14.14
N ILE A 155 -3.06 -14.02 13.97
CA ILE A 155 -4.05 -13.07 13.43
C ILE A 155 -4.09 -13.16 11.90
N ASP A 156 -2.94 -13.42 11.26
CA ASP A 156 -2.84 -13.61 9.81
C ASP A 156 -3.46 -14.97 9.41
N SER A 157 -4.78 -14.97 9.30
CA SER A 157 -5.71 -16.08 9.00
C SER A 157 -5.44 -16.90 7.74
N PHE A 158 -4.94 -16.22 6.73
CA PHE A 158 -5.08 -16.67 5.36
C PHE A 158 -4.28 -17.95 5.09
N ALA A 159 -4.84 -18.92 4.38
CA ALA A 159 -4.15 -20.19 4.08
C ALA A 159 -3.75 -21.01 5.33
N GLY A 160 -4.34 -20.73 6.50
CA GLY A 160 -4.13 -21.45 7.75
C GLY A 160 -3.06 -20.84 8.65
N GLU A 161 -3.13 -21.16 9.94
CA GLU A 161 -2.28 -20.58 11.00
C GLU A 161 -0.86 -21.17 11.02
N ASN A 162 -0.72 -22.44 10.67
CA ASN A 162 0.57 -23.11 10.66
C ASN A 162 1.34 -22.74 9.38
N ARG A 163 2.56 -22.19 9.56
CA ARG A 163 3.47 -21.78 8.47
C ARG A 163 3.60 -22.83 7.35
N LYS A 164 3.72 -24.12 7.70
CA LYS A 164 3.84 -25.19 6.69
C LYS A 164 2.57 -25.32 5.85
N LYS A 165 1.41 -25.31 6.50
CA LYS A 165 0.10 -25.35 5.82
C LYS A 165 -0.10 -24.11 4.95
N SER A 166 0.22 -22.92 5.46
CA SER A 166 0.13 -21.68 4.67
C SER A 166 1.00 -21.71 3.43
N CYS A 167 2.23 -22.22 3.54
CA CYS A 167 3.14 -22.35 2.40
C CYS A 167 2.56 -23.26 1.31
N ILE A 168 2.06 -24.45 1.69
CA ILE A 168 1.46 -25.40 0.76
C ILE A 168 0.22 -24.81 0.10
N THR A 169 -0.69 -24.22 0.87
CA THR A 169 -1.93 -23.66 0.35
C THR A 169 -1.68 -22.45 -0.55
N ILE A 170 -0.76 -21.55 -0.20
CA ILE A 170 -0.35 -20.44 -1.08
C ILE A 170 0.29 -21.00 -2.36
N GLY A 171 1.16 -21.99 -2.26
CA GLY A 171 1.80 -22.63 -3.42
C GLY A 171 0.80 -23.27 -4.36
N LEU A 172 -0.19 -24.01 -3.84
CA LEU A 172 -1.27 -24.60 -4.62
C LEU A 172 -2.12 -23.53 -5.31
N LEU A 173 -2.45 -22.45 -4.61
CA LEU A 173 -3.21 -21.33 -5.15
C LEU A 173 -2.45 -20.62 -6.28
N LEU A 174 -1.15 -20.34 -6.10
CA LEU A 174 -0.31 -19.78 -7.16
C LEU A 174 -0.22 -20.73 -8.35
N PHE A 175 -0.08 -22.03 -8.10
CA PHE A 175 -0.06 -23.04 -9.16
C PHE A 175 -1.38 -23.07 -9.95
N SER A 176 -2.53 -23.05 -9.28
CA SER A 176 -3.85 -23.02 -9.94
C SER A 176 -4.03 -21.76 -10.79
N LEU A 177 -3.59 -20.60 -10.30
CA LEU A 177 -3.66 -19.34 -11.06
C LEU A 177 -2.68 -19.32 -12.23
N LEU A 178 -1.52 -19.97 -12.11
CA LEU A 178 -0.59 -20.16 -13.23
C LEU A 178 -1.21 -21.05 -14.30
N CYS A 179 -1.84 -22.18 -13.92
CA CYS A 179 -2.58 -23.02 -14.86
C CYS A 179 -3.69 -22.23 -15.57
N LEU A 180 -4.45 -21.42 -14.84
CA LEU A 180 -5.47 -20.54 -15.43
C LEU A 180 -4.85 -19.56 -16.43
N SER A 181 -3.68 -18.99 -16.12
CA SER A 181 -2.96 -18.06 -17.00
C SER A 181 -2.43 -18.72 -18.27
N ILE A 182 -2.05 -20.00 -18.20
CA ILE A 182 -1.65 -20.77 -19.40
C ILE A 182 -2.85 -21.00 -20.33
N ILE A 183 -4.04 -21.15 -19.77
CA ILE A 183 -5.28 -21.41 -20.53
C ILE A 183 -5.86 -20.10 -21.10
N ILE A 184 -5.90 -19.04 -20.29
CA ILE A 184 -6.50 -17.74 -20.63
C ILE A 184 -5.46 -16.64 -20.44
N HIS A 185 -4.88 -16.20 -21.57
CA HIS A 185 -3.95 -15.06 -21.65
C HIS A 185 -4.17 -14.24 -22.93
N PRO A 186 -3.81 -12.94 -22.95
CA PRO A 186 -3.75 -12.12 -24.15
C PRO A 186 -2.64 -12.58 -25.08
N GLY A 187 -2.56 -12.01 -26.29
CA GLY A 187 -1.55 -12.34 -27.29
C GLY A 187 -0.75 -11.14 -27.77
N LEU A 188 -0.66 -10.08 -26.97
CA LEU A 188 -0.09 -8.80 -27.40
C LEU A 188 1.44 -8.87 -27.59
N SER A 189 2.16 -9.67 -26.80
CA SER A 189 3.63 -9.77 -26.86
C SER A 189 4.15 -10.67 -27.98
N GLN A 190 3.27 -11.48 -28.59
CA GLN A 190 3.65 -12.58 -29.51
C GLN A 190 4.59 -13.64 -28.88
N LYS A 191 4.92 -13.48 -27.59
CA LYS A 191 5.73 -14.40 -26.78
C LYS A 191 4.85 -14.92 -25.66
N GLN A 192 4.36 -16.14 -25.83
CA GLN A 192 3.42 -16.76 -24.89
C GLN A 192 3.90 -16.72 -23.44
N SER A 193 5.20 -16.92 -23.18
CA SER A 193 5.74 -16.88 -21.81
C SER A 193 5.52 -15.53 -21.13
N ILE A 194 5.67 -14.42 -21.85
CA ILE A 194 5.47 -13.07 -21.34
C ILE A 194 3.99 -12.78 -21.13
N ASP A 195 3.15 -13.18 -22.09
CA ASP A 195 1.69 -13.00 -22.01
C ASP A 195 1.10 -13.77 -20.82
N VAL A 196 1.55 -15.02 -20.60
CA VAL A 196 1.15 -15.85 -19.47
C VAL A 196 1.62 -15.24 -18.15
N LEU A 197 2.89 -14.81 -18.07
CA LEU A 197 3.45 -14.22 -16.85
C LEU A 197 2.75 -12.91 -16.48
N TRP A 198 2.41 -12.10 -17.48
CA TRP A 198 1.68 -10.85 -17.30
C TRP A 198 0.25 -11.12 -16.79
N SER A 199 -0.47 -12.06 -17.42
CA SER A 199 -1.82 -12.47 -17.00
C SER A 199 -1.83 -13.05 -15.59
N PHE A 200 -0.83 -13.87 -15.30
CA PHE A 200 -0.61 -14.46 -13.98
C PHE A 200 -0.47 -13.39 -12.90
N SER A 201 0.26 -12.31 -13.16
CA SER A 201 0.37 -11.20 -12.23
C SER A 201 -1.00 -10.60 -11.87
N HIS A 202 -1.89 -10.40 -12.85
CA HIS A 202 -3.24 -9.86 -12.63
C HIS A 202 -4.16 -10.80 -11.87
N TYR A 203 -4.07 -12.11 -12.13
CA TYR A 203 -4.89 -13.10 -11.43
C TYR A 203 -4.45 -13.27 -9.97
N VAL A 204 -3.15 -13.25 -9.68
CA VAL A 204 -2.64 -13.29 -8.30
C VAL A 204 -2.98 -11.99 -7.57
N GLU A 205 -2.88 -10.84 -8.24
CA GLU A 205 -3.16 -9.53 -7.65
C GLU A 205 -4.60 -9.39 -7.16
N ALA A 206 -5.56 -10.00 -7.86
CA ALA A 206 -6.97 -10.01 -7.49
C ALA A 206 -7.22 -10.46 -6.04
N ILE A 207 -6.37 -11.34 -5.53
CA ILE A 207 -6.48 -11.93 -4.19
C ILE A 207 -5.33 -11.53 -3.26
N ALA A 208 -4.30 -10.86 -3.77
CA ALA A 208 -3.08 -10.55 -3.01
C ALA A 208 -3.35 -9.66 -1.79
N VAL A 209 -4.38 -8.81 -1.85
CA VAL A 209 -4.78 -7.93 -0.73
C VAL A 209 -5.55 -8.65 0.37
N TYR A 210 -6.18 -9.78 0.06
CA TYR A 210 -7.11 -10.45 0.95
C TYR A 210 -6.50 -10.84 2.32
N PRO A 211 -5.27 -11.38 2.40
CA PRO A 211 -4.67 -11.70 3.70
C PRO A 211 -4.53 -10.47 4.60
N GLN A 212 -4.18 -9.31 4.03
CA GLN A 212 -4.06 -8.04 4.76
C GLN A 212 -5.42 -7.58 5.32
N LEU A 213 -6.49 -7.71 4.53
CA LEU A 213 -7.84 -7.34 4.97
C LEU A 213 -8.34 -8.27 6.09
N THR A 214 -8.09 -9.58 5.98
CA THR A 214 -8.45 -10.54 7.05
C THR A 214 -7.67 -10.29 8.35
N LEU A 215 -6.44 -9.77 8.25
CA LEU A 215 -5.65 -9.40 9.42
C LEU A 215 -6.27 -8.19 10.13
N PHE A 216 -6.75 -7.20 9.37
CA PHE A 216 -7.45 -6.04 9.93
C PHE A 216 -8.74 -6.44 10.65
N SER A 217 -9.56 -7.29 10.03
CA SER A 217 -10.84 -7.72 10.61
C SER A 217 -10.68 -8.54 11.90
N ARG A 218 -9.52 -9.17 12.11
CA ARG A 218 -9.21 -10.01 13.27
C ARG A 218 -8.35 -9.32 14.33
N SER A 219 -7.98 -8.06 14.11
CA SER A 219 -7.21 -7.29 15.08
C SER A 219 -8.06 -7.03 16.34
N ARG A 220 -7.46 -7.24 17.52
CA ARG A 220 -8.18 -7.36 18.82
C ARG A 220 -9.02 -6.14 19.23
N HIS A 221 -8.66 -4.96 18.72
CA HIS A 221 -9.36 -3.70 19.00
C HIS A 221 -10.01 -3.08 17.76
N GLY A 222 -9.89 -3.71 16.57
CA GLY A 222 -10.26 -3.07 15.31
C GLY A 222 -9.40 -1.85 14.94
N GLU A 223 -8.48 -1.44 15.82
CA GLU A 223 -7.58 -0.31 15.64
C GLU A 223 -6.48 -0.65 14.62
N ILE A 224 -6.46 0.10 13.53
CA ILE A 224 -5.42 0.05 12.52
C ILE A 224 -4.55 1.29 12.66
N GLU A 225 -3.24 1.06 12.71
CA GLU A 225 -2.25 2.13 12.67
C GLU A 225 -2.40 2.97 11.39
N GLY A 226 -2.42 4.30 11.53
CA GLY A 226 -2.72 5.23 10.45
C GLY A 226 -1.87 5.03 9.18
N LEU A 227 -0.56 4.84 9.31
CA LEU A 227 0.32 4.61 8.15
C LEU A 227 0.00 3.30 7.42
N THR A 228 -0.34 2.24 8.16
CA THR A 228 -0.75 0.96 7.57
C THR A 228 -2.09 1.10 6.85
N SER A 229 -3.00 1.92 7.37
CA SER A 229 -4.24 2.27 6.69
C SER A 229 -3.97 3.07 5.40
N HIS A 230 -3.14 4.10 5.44
CA HIS A 230 -2.78 4.88 4.26
C HIS A 230 -2.13 4.03 3.16
N PHE A 231 -1.31 3.05 3.53
CA PHE A 231 -0.76 2.05 2.61
C PHE A 231 -1.85 1.27 1.89
N VAL A 232 -2.77 0.62 2.62
CA VAL A 232 -3.82 -0.21 2.02
C VAL A 232 -4.85 0.63 1.25
N PHE A 233 -5.15 1.84 1.71
CA PHE A 233 -5.99 2.77 0.96
C PHE A 233 -5.35 3.22 -0.36
N SER A 234 -4.04 3.49 -0.37
CA SER A 234 -3.31 3.84 -1.60
C SER A 234 -3.37 2.68 -2.61
N LEU A 235 -3.20 1.43 -2.17
CA LEU A 235 -3.43 0.25 -3.01
C LEU A 235 -4.85 0.24 -3.60
N ALA A 236 -5.88 0.59 -2.83
CA ALA A 236 -7.26 0.62 -3.30
C ALA A 236 -7.44 1.62 -4.46
N ILE A 237 -6.90 2.83 -4.29
CA ILE A 237 -6.97 3.89 -5.29
C ILE A 237 -6.17 3.51 -6.54
N SER A 238 -4.99 2.91 -6.37
CA SER A 238 -4.21 2.35 -7.48
C SER A 238 -5.05 1.37 -8.30
N ARG A 239 -5.75 0.43 -7.64
CA ARG A 239 -6.63 -0.53 -8.31
C ARG A 239 -7.83 0.11 -8.98
N LEU A 240 -8.39 1.18 -8.42
CA LEU A 240 -9.46 1.91 -9.07
C LEU A 240 -9.00 2.51 -10.40
N PHE A 241 -7.81 3.13 -10.45
CA PHE A 241 -7.25 3.64 -11.70
C PHE A 241 -6.93 2.53 -12.71
N ALA A 242 -6.37 1.41 -12.25
CA ALA A 242 -6.15 0.25 -13.11
C ALA A 242 -7.46 -0.30 -13.69
N LEU A 243 -8.50 -0.43 -12.86
CA LEU A 243 -9.82 -0.87 -13.30
C LEU A 243 -10.40 0.07 -14.35
N LEU A 244 -10.34 1.39 -14.14
CA LEU A 244 -10.82 2.38 -15.09
C LEU A 244 -10.08 2.27 -16.43
N PHE A 245 -8.75 2.07 -16.38
CA PHE A 245 -7.96 1.85 -17.58
C PHE A 245 -8.40 0.60 -18.34
N TRP A 246 -8.40 -0.57 -17.67
CA TRP A 246 -8.75 -1.84 -18.31
C TRP A 246 -10.21 -1.89 -18.75
N ALA A 247 -11.12 -1.22 -18.06
CA ALA A 247 -12.53 -1.14 -18.46
C ALA A 247 -12.72 -0.45 -19.82
N SER A 248 -11.83 0.46 -20.22
CA SER A 248 -11.92 1.09 -21.54
C SER A 248 -11.31 0.24 -22.66
N CYS A 249 -10.19 -0.45 -22.40
CA CYS A 249 -9.39 -1.14 -23.41
C CYS A 249 -9.44 -2.67 -23.35
N TRP A 250 -10.28 -3.28 -22.51
CA TRP A 250 -10.30 -4.75 -22.33
C TRP A 250 -10.49 -5.53 -23.63
N ARG A 251 -11.19 -4.99 -24.62
CA ARG A 251 -11.42 -5.66 -25.90
C ARG A 251 -10.13 -5.84 -26.71
N GLU A 252 -9.16 -4.96 -26.53
CA GLU A 252 -7.87 -5.03 -27.23
C GLU A 252 -7.03 -6.23 -26.75
N LEU A 253 -7.20 -6.65 -25.50
CA LEU A 253 -6.55 -7.85 -24.94
C LEU A 253 -6.98 -9.16 -25.62
N ASN A 254 -8.12 -9.16 -26.31
CA ASN A 254 -8.61 -10.34 -27.03
C ASN A 254 -7.96 -10.52 -28.42
N ALA A 255 -7.11 -9.59 -28.84
CA ALA A 255 -6.41 -9.68 -30.12
C ALA A 255 -5.19 -10.62 -30.07
N GLY A 256 -4.88 -11.28 -31.19
CA GLY A 256 -3.59 -11.97 -31.39
C GLY A 256 -3.35 -13.23 -30.54
N THR A 257 -4.38 -13.81 -29.93
CA THR A 257 -4.28 -14.97 -29.04
C THR A 257 -5.08 -16.19 -29.54
N ARG A 258 -4.99 -17.32 -28.82
CA ARG A 258 -5.73 -18.56 -29.09
C ARG A 258 -7.24 -18.36 -28.95
N TRP A 259 -8.02 -19.35 -29.38
CA TRP A 259 -9.49 -19.31 -29.34
C TRP A 259 -10.08 -18.92 -27.97
N LEU A 260 -9.57 -19.47 -26.85
CA LEU A 260 -10.04 -19.09 -25.51
C LEU A 260 -9.66 -17.65 -25.15
N GLY A 261 -8.39 -17.27 -25.38
CA GLY A 261 -7.93 -15.91 -25.11
C GLY A 261 -8.72 -14.88 -25.91
N SER A 262 -9.06 -15.18 -27.16
CA SER A 262 -9.76 -14.24 -28.05
C SER A 262 -11.19 -13.94 -27.59
N ARG A 263 -11.76 -14.79 -26.73
CA ARG A 263 -13.08 -14.56 -26.14
C ARG A 263 -12.98 -14.01 -24.72
N TYR A 264 -12.03 -14.52 -23.93
CA TYR A 264 -12.06 -14.37 -22.48
C TYR A 264 -10.88 -13.60 -21.87
N ALA A 265 -9.79 -13.30 -22.59
CA ALA A 265 -8.61 -12.66 -21.99
C ALA A 265 -8.91 -11.28 -21.39
N GLY A 266 -9.58 -10.41 -22.15
CA GLY A 266 -9.98 -9.09 -21.66
C GLY A 266 -10.96 -9.16 -20.49
N VAL A 267 -11.94 -10.08 -20.58
CA VAL A 267 -12.96 -10.28 -19.54
C VAL A 267 -12.33 -10.83 -18.26
N SER A 268 -11.36 -11.75 -18.35
CA SER A 268 -10.70 -12.32 -17.17
C SER A 268 -9.85 -11.29 -16.43
N ILE A 269 -9.14 -10.41 -17.15
CA ILE A 269 -8.39 -9.29 -16.56
C ILE A 269 -9.36 -8.30 -15.90
N LEU A 270 -10.44 -7.93 -16.58
CA LEU A 270 -11.45 -7.04 -15.99
C LEU A 270 -12.08 -7.64 -14.72
N LEU A 271 -12.41 -8.93 -14.76
CA LEU A 271 -12.94 -9.66 -13.61
C LEU A 271 -11.94 -9.67 -12.45
N SER A 272 -10.64 -9.85 -12.71
CA SER A 272 -9.61 -9.85 -11.68
C SER A 272 -9.52 -8.50 -10.96
N GLN A 273 -9.61 -7.38 -11.71
CA GLN A 273 -9.67 -6.03 -11.15
C GLN A 273 -10.96 -5.80 -10.33
N CYS A 274 -12.11 -6.25 -10.85
CA CYS A 274 -13.39 -6.15 -10.14
C CYS A 274 -13.39 -6.91 -8.82
N ILE A 275 -12.87 -8.15 -8.80
CA ILE A 275 -12.74 -8.96 -7.57
C ILE A 275 -11.96 -8.17 -6.52
N GLN A 276 -10.85 -7.55 -6.91
CA GLN A 276 -10.01 -6.80 -5.97
C GLN A 276 -10.73 -5.58 -5.38
N ILE A 277 -11.43 -4.81 -6.22
CA ILE A 277 -12.22 -3.65 -5.74
C ILE A 277 -13.33 -4.09 -4.78
N VAL A 278 -14.04 -5.18 -5.11
CA VAL A 278 -15.09 -5.73 -4.22
C VAL A 278 -14.50 -6.17 -2.88
N LEU A 279 -13.37 -6.88 -2.88
CA LEU A 279 -12.69 -7.29 -1.65
C LEU A 279 -12.28 -6.09 -0.79
N MET A 280 -11.80 -5.02 -1.41
CA MET A 280 -11.37 -3.81 -0.70
C MET A 280 -12.53 -2.87 -0.31
N GLY A 281 -13.74 -3.08 -0.84
CA GLY A 281 -14.85 -2.15 -0.72
C GLY A 281 -15.27 -1.86 0.72
N GLU A 282 -15.42 -2.90 1.54
CA GLU A 282 -15.77 -2.74 2.96
C GLU A 282 -14.71 -1.93 3.71
N TYR A 283 -13.43 -2.24 3.48
CA TYR A 283 -12.31 -1.51 4.07
C TYR A 283 -12.32 -0.03 3.67
N VAL A 284 -12.49 0.26 2.37
CA VAL A 284 -12.53 1.63 1.84
C VAL A 284 -13.68 2.42 2.46
N TYR A 285 -14.87 1.82 2.58
CA TYR A 285 -16.02 2.46 3.21
C TYR A 285 -15.71 2.91 4.64
N TYR A 286 -15.15 2.03 5.46
CA TYR A 286 -14.83 2.39 6.84
C TYR A 286 -13.65 3.34 6.95
N TYR A 287 -12.67 3.23 6.06
CA TYR A 287 -11.57 4.18 6.00
C TYR A 287 -12.10 5.60 5.77
N VAL A 288 -12.94 5.78 4.75
CA VAL A 288 -13.56 7.08 4.41
C VAL A 288 -14.48 7.57 5.54
N LYS A 289 -15.32 6.70 6.09
CA LYS A 289 -16.21 7.02 7.21
C LYS A 289 -15.44 7.52 8.43
N SER A 290 -14.33 6.87 8.78
CA SER A 290 -13.50 7.29 9.92
C SER A 290 -12.89 8.66 9.69
N TYR A 291 -12.44 8.97 8.46
CA TYR A 291 -11.88 10.27 8.13
C TYR A 291 -12.92 11.40 8.23
N PHE A 292 -14.13 11.18 7.70
CA PHE A 292 -15.22 12.16 7.84
C PHE A 292 -15.64 12.35 9.30
N SER A 293 -15.73 11.27 10.08
CA SER A 293 -16.02 11.36 11.51
C SER A 293 -14.97 12.20 12.25
N LEU A 294 -13.69 12.15 11.86
CA LEU A 294 -12.64 12.98 12.43
C LEU A 294 -12.78 14.45 12.02
N LEU A 295 -13.18 14.73 10.78
CA LEU A 295 -13.48 16.09 10.34
C LEU A 295 -14.64 16.70 11.13
N ASP A 296 -15.69 15.92 11.39
CA ASP A 296 -16.84 16.36 12.19
C ASP A 296 -16.48 16.56 13.67
N THR A 297 -15.57 15.75 14.21
CA THR A 297 -15.12 15.84 15.62
C THR A 297 -14.07 16.93 15.84
N ASN A 298 -13.41 17.43 14.78
CA ASN A 298 -12.39 18.48 14.86
C ASN A 298 -12.90 19.88 15.28
N SER A 299 -14.17 20.03 15.68
CA SER A 299 -14.61 21.15 16.53
C SER A 299 -14.23 20.97 18.01
N SER A 300 -13.78 19.79 18.43
CA SER A 300 -13.38 19.50 19.82
C SER A 300 -12.42 18.30 19.90
N LEU A 301 -11.15 18.59 20.17
CA LEU A 301 -10.04 17.67 20.52
C LEU A 301 -9.26 17.03 19.36
N LEU A 302 -8.19 17.73 18.96
CA LEU A 302 -7.01 17.20 18.29
C LEU A 302 -6.29 16.20 19.20
N ASN A 303 -6.51 14.91 18.98
CA ASN A 303 -5.55 13.87 19.35
C ASN A 303 -5.75 12.69 18.40
N GLY A 304 -4.66 12.19 17.80
CA GLY A 304 -4.66 11.19 16.74
C GLY A 304 -5.29 9.87 17.16
N THR A 305 -6.61 9.81 17.10
CA THR A 305 -7.39 8.61 17.37
C THR A 305 -7.13 7.58 16.27
N PRO A 306 -6.80 6.33 16.63
CA PRO A 306 -6.60 5.26 15.66
C PRO A 306 -7.89 5.01 14.88
N LEU A 307 -7.73 4.57 13.63
CA LEU A 307 -8.84 4.18 12.77
C LEU A 307 -9.39 2.85 13.29
N VAL A 308 -10.56 2.88 13.93
CA VAL A 308 -11.24 1.69 14.42
C VAL A 308 -12.17 1.17 13.32
N LEU A 309 -11.80 0.06 12.67
CA LEU A 309 -12.77 -0.70 11.89
C LEU A 309 -13.71 -1.42 12.85
N PRO A 310 -15.03 -1.49 12.57
CA PRO A 310 -15.90 -2.34 13.35
C PRO A 310 -15.42 -3.78 13.22
N VAL A 311 -15.14 -4.38 14.37
CA VAL A 311 -14.74 -5.77 14.45
C VAL A 311 -15.90 -6.61 13.94
N CYS A 312 -15.67 -7.45 12.92
CA CYS A 312 -16.60 -8.52 12.58
C CYS A 312 -16.55 -9.53 13.73
N ARG A 313 -17.32 -9.28 14.79
CA ARG A 313 -17.62 -10.30 15.79
C ARG A 313 -18.52 -11.30 15.08
N THR A 314 -17.94 -12.37 14.58
CA THR A 314 -18.70 -13.63 14.54
C THR A 314 -19.12 -13.87 15.98
N SER A 315 -20.39 -13.69 16.28
CA SER A 315 -21.01 -14.14 17.52
C SER A 315 -20.69 -15.63 17.64
N ARG A 316 -19.62 -15.96 18.39
CA ARG A 316 -19.58 -17.23 19.09
C ARG A 316 -20.60 -17.08 20.21
N GLU A 317 -21.85 -17.31 19.85
CA GLU A 317 -22.81 -17.86 20.80
C GLU A 317 -22.24 -19.23 21.19
N ASP A 318 -22.04 -19.36 22.51
CA ASP A 318 -21.82 -20.55 23.34
C ASP A 318 -21.59 -21.92 22.69
#